data_AF-A0A3L7WJJ8-F1
#
_entry.id   AF-A0A3L7WJJ8-F1
#
_cell.length_a   1.000
_cell.length_b   1.000
_cell.length_c   1.000
_cell.angle_alpha   90.00
_cell.angle_beta   90.00
_cell.angle_gamma   90.00
#
_symmetry.space_group_name_H-M   'P 1'
#
loop_
_entity.id
_entity.type
_entity.pdbx_description
1 polymer ?
#
loop_
_entity_poly.entity_id
_entity_poly.type
_entity_poly.pdbx_seq_one_letter_code
_entity_poly.pdbx_strand_id
1 'polypeptide(L)'
;MAMQQIASVAVKVTAHWRTGAPTAVAFEGIVRKVTKVLALRREYGAYRAESGPRTLWELETEDAALVLSFSRRSGAWSIEAFDDAWRTLPFASTTEVPGGLLSHA
;
A
#
# COMPACT_ATOMS: atom_id res chain seq x y z
N MET A 1 -12.17 -11.34 -2.93
CA MET A 1 -12.24 -9.87 -3.09
C MET A 1 -11.32 -9.49 -4.24
N ALA A 2 -11.69 -8.51 -5.06
CA ALA A 2 -10.84 -8.05 -6.15
C ALA A 2 -10.00 -6.86 -5.65
N MET A 3 -8.68 -6.95 -5.83
CA MET A 3 -7.76 -5.86 -5.50
C MET A 3 -7.56 -4.98 -6.74
N GLN A 4 -7.76 -3.68 -6.60
CA GLN A 4 -7.45 -2.69 -7.62
C GLN A 4 -6.00 -2.23 -7.46
N GLN A 5 -5.18 -2.46 -8.48
CA GLN A 5 -3.81 -1.95 -8.52
C GLN A 5 -3.80 -0.46 -8.85
N ILE A 6 -2.91 0.29 -8.20
CA ILE A 6 -2.77 1.74 -8.39
C ILE A 6 -1.33 2.13 -8.72
N ALA A 7 -1.14 3.39 -9.12
CA ALA A 7 0.17 4.01 -9.05
C ALA A 7 0.64 4.03 -7.58
N SER A 8 1.92 3.70 -7.34
CA SER A 8 2.41 3.58 -5.98
C SER A 8 2.29 4.91 -5.22
N VAL A 9 1.58 4.90 -4.09
CA VAL A 9 1.36 6.09 -3.25
C VAL A 9 2.21 5.99 -1.99
N ALA A 10 3.06 6.98 -1.74
CA ALA A 10 3.93 6.99 -0.55
C ALA A 10 3.10 7.13 0.74
N VAL A 11 3.43 6.32 1.74
CA VAL A 11 2.74 6.30 3.04
C VAL A 11 3.70 6.20 4.21
N LYS A 12 3.22 6.55 5.41
CA LYS A 12 3.92 6.26 6.66
C LYS A 12 3.37 4.96 7.24
N VAL A 13 4.26 4.07 7.67
CA VAL A 13 3.89 2.80 8.28
C VAL A 13 4.52 2.70 9.66
N THR A 14 3.69 2.38 10.65
CA THR A 14 4.20 1.89 11.93
C THR A 14 4.38 0.39 11.79
N ALA A 15 5.55 -0.12 12.15
CA ALA A 15 5.88 -1.53 12.07
C ALA A 15 6.27 -2.07 13.44
N HIS A 16 5.97 -3.35 13.66
CA HIS A 16 6.37 -4.05 14.86
C HIS A 16 7.88 -4.19 14.91
N TRP A 17 8.49 -3.72 15.99
CA TRP A 17 9.95 -3.56 16.12
C TRP A 17 10.77 -4.85 15.89
N ARG A 18 10.22 -6.02 16.25
CA ARG A 18 10.93 -7.30 16.14
C ARG A 18 10.75 -7.97 14.78
N THR A 19 9.57 -7.85 14.20
CA THR A 19 9.17 -8.62 13.00
C THR A 19 9.18 -7.78 11.74
N GLY A 20 9.16 -6.45 11.87
CA GLY A 20 8.96 -5.52 10.76
C GLY A 20 7.54 -5.56 10.18
N ALA A 21 6.61 -6.32 10.79
CA ALA A 21 5.25 -6.43 10.30
C ALA A 21 4.50 -5.10 10.49
N PRO A 22 3.79 -4.58 9.48
CA PRO A 22 2.95 -3.39 9.62
C PRO A 22 1.93 -3.56 10.76
N THR A 23 1.79 -2.53 11.60
CA THR A 23 0.79 -2.44 12.68
C THR A 23 -0.17 -1.27 12.49
N ALA A 24 0.22 -0.23 11.76
CA ALA A 24 -0.65 0.85 11.33
C ALA A 24 -0.14 1.51 10.04
N VAL A 25 -1.06 2.04 9.25
CA VAL A 25 -0.79 2.81 8.03
C VAL A 25 -1.34 4.22 8.23
N ALA A 26 -0.55 5.23 7.89
CA ALA A 26 -0.91 6.64 8.00
C ALA A 26 -0.71 7.37 6.67
N PHE A 27 -1.75 8.08 6.23
CA PHE A 27 -1.77 8.82 4.97
C PHE A 27 -2.78 9.99 5.06
N GLU A 28 -2.41 11.17 4.54
CA GLU A 28 -3.26 12.38 4.52
C GLU A 28 -3.94 12.68 5.88
N GLY A 29 -3.21 12.50 6.98
CA GLY A 29 -3.72 12.71 8.34
C GLY A 29 -4.64 11.61 8.89
N ILE A 30 -4.98 10.61 8.08
CA ILE A 30 -5.79 9.45 8.47
C ILE A 30 -4.87 8.30 8.88
N VAL A 31 -5.17 7.69 10.03
CA VAL A 31 -4.48 6.49 10.52
C VAL A 31 -5.45 5.32 10.54
N ARG A 32 -4.98 4.16 10.07
CA ARG A 32 -5.68 2.88 10.12
C ARG A 32 -4.83 1.83 10.79
N LYS A 33 -5.41 1.13 11.76
CA LYS A 33 -4.73 -0.01 12.39
C LYS A 33 -4.77 -1.20 11.46
N VAL A 34 -3.64 -1.91 11.41
CA VAL A 34 -3.57 -3.22 10.75
C VAL A 34 -4.18 -4.23 11.71
N THR A 35 -5.23 -4.90 11.25
CA THR A 35 -5.94 -5.94 12.02
C THR A 35 -5.35 -7.32 11.73
N LYS A 36 -4.83 -7.52 10.52
CA LYS A 36 -4.25 -8.80 10.10
C LYS A 36 -3.24 -8.64 8.98
N VAL A 37 -2.19 -9.46 8.99
CA VAL A 37 -1.32 -9.68 7.81
C VAL A 37 -1.81 -10.93 7.11
N LEU A 38 -2.19 -10.80 5.84
CA LEU A 38 -2.71 -11.88 5.00
C LEU A 38 -1.60 -12.63 4.28
N ALA A 39 -0.65 -11.87 3.70
CA ALA A 39 0.47 -12.45 2.97
C ALA A 39 1.72 -11.58 3.05
N LEU A 40 2.88 -12.24 2.92
CA LEU A 40 4.19 -11.61 2.81
C LEU A 40 4.90 -12.18 1.60
N ARG A 41 5.22 -11.33 0.63
CA ARG A 41 5.98 -11.72 -0.57
C ARG A 41 7.26 -10.91 -0.65
N ARG A 42 8.37 -11.60 -0.89
CA ARG A 42 9.69 -10.98 -1.01
C ARG A 42 10.20 -11.15 -2.44
N GLU A 43 10.38 -10.05 -3.15
CA GLU A 43 10.84 -10.05 -4.53
C GLU A 43 12.37 -9.92 -4.55
N TYR A 44 13.06 -11.07 -4.47
CA TYR A 44 14.54 -11.12 -4.44
C TYR A 44 15.19 -11.34 -5.82
N GLY A 45 14.44 -11.78 -6.85
CA GLY A 45 15.02 -12.25 -8.11
C GLY A 45 14.47 -11.61 -9.39
N ALA A 46 13.14 -11.49 -9.52
CA ALA A 46 12.51 -10.84 -10.67
C ALA A 46 11.77 -9.59 -10.21
N TYR A 47 12.32 -8.42 -10.52
CA TYR A 47 11.72 -7.12 -10.27
C TYR A 47 11.95 -6.21 -11.47
N ARG A 48 11.04 -5.26 -11.71
CA ARG A 48 11.31 -4.20 -12.69
C ARG A 48 12.47 -3.35 -12.17
N ALA A 49 13.46 -3.08 -13.02
CA ALA A 49 14.65 -2.31 -12.63
C ALA A 49 14.28 -0.93 -12.05
N GLU A 50 13.21 -0.32 -12.57
CA GLU A 50 12.63 0.95 -12.10
C GLU A 50 12.12 0.88 -10.65
N SER A 51 11.61 -0.27 -10.21
CA SER A 51 10.99 -0.45 -8.88
C SER A 51 11.94 -1.09 -7.87
N GLY A 52 12.92 -1.86 -8.34
CA GLY A 52 13.88 -2.56 -7.49
C GLY A 52 13.27 -3.72 -6.67
N PRO A 53 14.11 -4.42 -5.87
CA PRO A 53 13.63 -5.47 -4.98
C PRO A 53 12.81 -4.87 -3.84
N ARG A 54 11.61 -5.40 -3.63
CA ARG A 54 10.67 -4.94 -2.61
C ARG A 54 10.06 -6.08 -1.82
N THR A 55 9.58 -5.73 -0.63
CA THR A 55 8.77 -6.63 0.20
C THR A 55 7.33 -6.18 0.09
N LEU A 56 6.46 -7.05 -0.41
CA LEU A 56 5.02 -6.82 -0.50
C LEU A 56 4.32 -7.45 0.70
N TRP A 57 3.42 -6.69 1.31
CA TRP A 57 2.59 -7.10 2.42
C TRP A 57 1.13 -6.95 2.02
N GLU A 58 0.40 -8.05 1.98
CA GLU A 58 -1.06 -8.01 1.90
C GLU A 58 -1.61 -8.01 3.32
N LEU A 59 -2.50 -7.08 3.63
CA LEU A 59 -2.98 -6.87 4.99
C LEU A 59 -4.44 -6.42 5.01
N GLU A 60 -5.08 -6.64 6.15
CA GLU A 60 -6.38 -6.06 6.50
C GLU A 60 -6.16 -4.93 7.51
N THR A 61 -6.99 -3.91 7.38
CA THR A 61 -7.14 -2.84 8.36
C THR A 61 -8.52 -2.87 8.97
N GLU A 62 -8.88 -1.85 9.75
CA GLU A 62 -10.19 -1.75 10.38
C GLU A 62 -11.34 -1.64 9.36
N ASP A 63 -11.08 -1.09 8.17
CA ASP A 63 -12.11 -0.80 7.16
C ASP A 63 -11.86 -1.38 5.77
N ALA A 64 -10.65 -1.86 5.45
CA ALA A 64 -10.33 -2.35 4.11
C ALA A 64 -9.04 -3.20 4.04
N ALA A 65 -8.78 -3.82 2.89
CA ALA A 65 -7.56 -4.58 2.62
C ALA A 65 -6.58 -3.83 1.68
N LEU A 66 -5.28 -4.01 1.89
CA LEU A 66 -4.20 -3.35 1.13
C LEU A 66 -3.10 -4.30 0.71
N VAL A 67 -2.39 -3.88 -0.35
CA VAL A 67 -1.02 -4.30 -0.62
C VAL A 67 -0.09 -3.13 -0.36
N LEU A 68 0.81 -3.28 0.62
CA LEU A 68 1.93 -2.36 0.84
C LEU A 68 3.21 -2.88 0.21
N SER A 69 4.03 -1.99 -0.32
CA SER A 69 5.43 -2.28 -0.63
C SER A 69 6.38 -1.60 0.34
N PHE A 70 7.45 -2.29 0.66
CA PHE A 70 8.61 -1.74 1.36
C PHE A 70 9.85 -1.85 0.48
N SER A 71 10.45 -0.70 0.17
CA SER A 71 11.74 -0.64 -0.50
C SER A 71 12.86 -0.76 0.52
N ARG A 72 13.62 -1.85 0.45
CA ARG A 72 14.78 -2.05 1.33
C ARG A 72 15.90 -1.04 1.09
N ARG A 73 15.95 -0.46 -0.12
CA ARG A 73 17.02 0.46 -0.52
C ARG A 73 16.79 1.86 0.07
N SER A 74 15.56 2.37 -0.03
CA SER A 74 15.22 3.72 0.46
C SER A 74 14.60 3.72 1.85
N GLY A 75 14.15 2.56 2.35
CA GLY A 75 13.35 2.48 3.57
C GLY A 75 11.94 3.05 3.41
N ALA A 76 11.51 3.32 2.17
CA ALA A 76 10.21 3.90 1.88
C ALA A 76 9.10 2.83 1.83
N TRP A 77 7.90 3.24 2.24
CA TRP A 77 6.68 2.46 2.16
C TRP A 77 5.71 3.08 1.16
N SER A 78 5.00 2.24 0.41
CA SER A 78 3.97 2.67 -0.52
C SER A 78 2.76 1.75 -0.50
N ILE A 79 1.57 2.27 -0.83
CA ILE A 79 0.40 1.45 -1.20
C ILE A 79 0.52 1.14 -2.69
N GLU A 80 0.28 -0.12 -3.06
CA GLU A 80 0.32 -0.62 -4.44
C GLU A 80 -1.05 -1.08 -4.94
N ALA A 81 -1.92 -1.52 -4.03
CA ALA A 81 -3.28 -1.95 -4.34
C ALA A 81 -4.17 -1.90 -3.10
N PHE A 82 -5.49 -1.89 -3.33
CA PHE A 82 -6.52 -1.90 -2.29
C PHE A 82 -7.79 -2.63 -2.78
N ASP A 83 -8.70 -2.99 -1.87
CA ASP A 83 -10.04 -3.50 -2.22
C ASP A 83 -11.10 -2.39 -2.33
N ASP A 84 -12.24 -2.67 -2.97
CA ASP A 84 -13.28 -1.66 -3.24
C ASP A 84 -13.78 -0.89 -2.00
N ALA A 85 -13.63 -1.44 -0.78
CA ALA A 85 -14.00 -0.77 0.45
C ALA A 85 -13.16 0.51 0.71
N TRP A 86 -11.94 0.58 0.17
CA TRP A 86 -11.03 1.73 0.31
C TRP A 86 -11.25 2.82 -0.75
N ARG A 87 -12.19 2.65 -1.69
CA ARG A 87 -12.33 3.58 -2.83
C ARG A 87 -12.77 5.01 -2.45
N THR A 88 -13.16 5.25 -1.21
CA THR A 88 -13.62 6.56 -0.70
C THR A 88 -12.51 7.41 -0.08
N LEU A 89 -11.26 6.92 0.03
CA LEU A 89 -10.16 7.70 0.60
C LEU A 89 -9.45 8.59 -0.43
N PRO A 90 -8.76 9.66 0.00
CA PRO A 90 -8.19 10.68 -0.89
C PRO A 90 -7.28 10.13 -2.00
N PHE A 91 -6.50 9.07 -1.74
CA PHE A 91 -5.62 8.48 -2.75
C PHE A 91 -6.37 7.68 -3.83
N ALA A 92 -7.54 7.12 -3.53
CA ALA A 92 -8.39 6.47 -4.53
C ALA A 92 -8.92 7.51 -5.52
N SER A 93 -9.14 8.74 -5.06
CA SER A 93 -9.53 9.90 -5.86
C SER A 93 -8.36 10.47 -6.68
N THR A 94 -7.13 10.44 -6.16
CA THR A 94 -5.93 10.99 -6.83
C THR A 94 -5.27 10.03 -7.82
N THR A 95 -5.72 8.77 -7.90
CA THR A 95 -5.14 7.82 -8.86
C THR A 95 -5.73 8.07 -10.25
N GLU A 96 -5.08 8.92 -11.06
CA GLU A 96 -5.28 8.89 -12.51
C GLU A 96 -4.86 7.51 -13.03
N VAL A 97 -5.85 6.73 -13.47
CA VAL A 97 -5.62 5.58 -14.34
C VAL A 97 -5.09 6.13 -15.67
N PRO A 98 -4.07 5.53 -16.32
CA PRO A 98 -3.66 5.93 -17.65
C PRO A 98 -4.87 5.86 -18.60
N GLY A 99 -5.51 6.99 -18.86
CA GLY A 99 -6.77 7.07 -19.61
C GLY A 99 -7.89 7.96 -19.06
N GLY A 100 -7.75 8.65 -17.92
CA GLY A 100 -8.79 9.63 -17.56
C GLY A 100 -8.64 10.31 -16.20
N LEU A 101 -8.62 11.64 -16.26
CA LEU A 101 -8.79 12.59 -15.17
C LEU A 101 -10.00 12.25 -14.29
N LEU A 102 -9.80 12.23 -12.98
CA LEU A 102 -10.83 12.61 -12.02
C LEU A 102 -10.26 13.63 -11.04
N SER A 103 -10.50 14.89 -11.37
CA SER A 103 -10.51 15.99 -10.41
C SER A 103 -11.88 16.00 -9.73
N HIS A 104 -11.96 16.21 -8.42
CA HIS A 104 -13.15 16.81 -7.83
C HIS A 104 -12.80 17.71 -6.65
N ALA A 105 -13.25 18.96 -6.83
CA ALA A 105 -13.76 19.97 -5.90
C ALA A 105 -12.97 20.29 -4.62
#